data_AF-A0A5C8BS32-F1
#
_entry.id   AF-A0A5C8BS32-F1
#
_cell.length_a   1.000
_cell.length_b   1.000
_cell.length_c   1.000
_cell.angle_alpha   90.00
_cell.angle_beta   90.00
_cell.angle_gamma   90.00
#
_symmetry.space_group_name_H-M   'P 1'
#
loop_
_entity.id
_entity.type
_entity.pdbx_description
1 polymer ?
#
loop_
_entity_poly.entity_id
_entity_poly.type
_entity_poly.pdbx_seq_one_letter_code
_entity_poly.pdbx_strand_id
1 'polypeptide(L)'
;MDSILAISPLDGRYRDKVSALNEVVSEFGLIKFRVQVEVEWFKFLFSKAEFNLPKLGSADIKLLDDIVANFDNVAAARVKEIEATTNHDVKAVEYYIKEQIADNQLLFAHREFIHFACTSEDINNTSYALMLKAITEQVLLPQVGAITEKLTAQANEYRDIAMMCRTHGQPATPSTMGKEFYNVAYRLQRQLAQLTKQEFLAKINGAVGNYNAHLVAYPEIKWDKLAEEFVTQKLGLTFNPFTTQIEPHDYQAELYDNLRRINIILIDLSRDLWGYISLNYFKQKVKAGEVGSSTMPHKVNPIDFENAEGNFGLANSVLGHLAEKLPLSRWQRDLTDSTVQRNIGVGIGYMVLAL
;
A
#
# COMPACT_ATOMS: atom_id res chain seq x y z
N MET A 1 -18.45 -7.99 -11.16
CA MET A 1 -17.91 -8.40 -12.47
C MET A 1 -17.61 -9.89 -12.42
N ASP A 2 -17.86 -10.59 -13.52
CA ASP A 2 -17.40 -11.96 -13.71
C ASP A 2 -15.86 -11.97 -13.85
N SER A 3 -15.16 -12.77 -13.04
CA SER A 3 -13.70 -12.82 -13.01
C SER A 3 -13.09 -13.28 -14.34
N ILE A 4 -13.84 -14.01 -15.18
CA ILE A 4 -13.33 -14.46 -16.48
C ILE A 4 -13.29 -13.34 -17.53
N LEU A 5 -14.03 -12.26 -17.30
CA LEU A 5 -14.09 -11.10 -18.20
C LEU A 5 -13.19 -9.94 -17.73
N ALA A 6 -12.47 -10.12 -16.62
CA ALA A 6 -11.55 -9.11 -16.11
C ALA A 6 -10.38 -8.89 -17.09
N ILE A 7 -10.11 -7.63 -17.43
CA ILE A 7 -8.97 -7.26 -18.30
C ILE A 7 -7.65 -7.47 -17.56
N SER A 8 -7.58 -7.01 -16.31
CA SER A 8 -6.44 -7.24 -15.42
C SER A 8 -6.51 -8.67 -14.87
N PRO A 9 -5.41 -9.45 -14.94
CA PRO A 9 -5.39 -10.79 -14.38
C PRO A 9 -5.40 -10.78 -12.84
N LEU A 10 -5.00 -9.67 -12.20
CA LEU A 10 -5.08 -9.50 -10.75
C LEU A 10 -6.53 -9.49 -10.26
N ASP A 11 -7.46 -9.02 -11.08
CA ASP A 11 -8.90 -8.99 -10.76
C ASP A 11 -9.67 -10.21 -11.30
N GLY A 12 -9.01 -11.04 -12.11
CA GLY A 12 -9.54 -12.25 -12.72
C GLY A 12 -8.87 -13.51 -12.20
N ARG A 13 -7.98 -14.08 -13.02
CA ARG A 13 -7.28 -15.35 -12.75
C ARG A 13 -6.61 -15.42 -11.37
N TYR A 14 -6.07 -14.31 -10.88
CA TYR A 14 -5.28 -14.24 -9.65
C TYR A 14 -6.00 -13.56 -8.49
N ARG A 15 -7.29 -13.25 -8.62
CA ARG A 15 -8.07 -12.49 -7.65
C ARG A 15 -7.98 -13.04 -6.23
N ASP A 16 -8.10 -14.35 -6.09
CA ASP A 16 -8.09 -15.01 -4.79
C ASP A 16 -6.72 -14.88 -4.09
N LYS A 17 -5.64 -14.76 -4.87
CA LYS A 17 -4.26 -14.63 -4.38
C LYS A 17 -3.94 -13.24 -3.86
N VAL A 18 -4.63 -12.22 -4.34
CA VAL A 18 -4.40 -10.82 -3.98
C VAL A 18 -5.59 -10.20 -3.24
N SER A 19 -6.53 -11.02 -2.79
CA SER A 19 -7.77 -10.57 -2.14
C SER A 19 -7.54 -9.72 -0.88
N ALA A 20 -6.43 -9.94 -0.17
CA ALA A 20 -6.00 -9.13 0.97
C ALA A 20 -5.75 -7.64 0.62
N LEU A 21 -5.57 -7.33 -0.67
CA LEU A 21 -5.35 -5.97 -1.16
C LEU A 21 -6.65 -5.18 -1.36
N ASN A 22 -7.77 -5.89 -1.53
CA ASN A 22 -9.03 -5.28 -1.97
C ASN A 22 -9.55 -4.21 -1.00
N GLU A 23 -9.39 -4.41 0.30
CA GLU A 23 -9.87 -3.43 1.29
C GLU A 23 -8.93 -2.25 1.49
N VAL A 24 -7.76 -2.26 0.87
CA VAL A 24 -6.72 -1.25 1.10
C VAL A 24 -6.44 -0.44 -0.16
N VAL A 25 -6.07 -1.09 -1.26
CA VAL A 25 -5.55 -0.42 -2.48
C VAL A 25 -6.52 -0.45 -3.67
N SER A 26 -7.80 -0.70 -3.40
CA SER A 26 -8.88 -0.54 -4.39
C SER A 26 -9.57 0.81 -4.25
N GLU A 27 -10.52 1.10 -5.14
CA GLU A 27 -11.43 2.24 -4.99
C GLU A 27 -12.21 2.21 -3.66
N PHE A 28 -12.66 1.03 -3.24
CA PHE A 28 -13.33 0.85 -1.95
C PHE A 28 -12.39 1.23 -0.79
N GLY A 29 -11.14 0.74 -0.82
CA GLY A 29 -10.14 1.05 0.19
C GLY A 29 -9.84 2.55 0.25
N LEU A 30 -9.65 3.19 -0.91
CA LEU A 30 -9.42 4.63 -0.99
C LEU A 30 -10.58 5.43 -0.38
N ILE A 31 -11.83 5.07 -0.68
CA ILE A 31 -12.99 5.74 -0.08
C ILE A 31 -13.03 5.50 1.43
N LYS A 32 -12.81 4.27 1.89
CA LYS A 32 -12.79 3.91 3.32
C LYS A 32 -11.77 4.73 4.10
N PHE A 33 -10.54 4.87 3.59
CA PHE A 33 -9.50 5.68 4.22
C PHE A 33 -9.80 7.17 4.18
N ARG A 34 -10.41 7.68 3.10
CA ARG A 34 -10.88 9.08 3.04
C ARG A 34 -11.94 9.36 4.10
N VAL A 35 -12.90 8.45 4.27
CA VAL A 35 -13.91 8.53 5.34
C VAL A 35 -13.25 8.51 6.71
N GLN A 36 -12.28 7.62 6.94
CA GLN A 36 -11.52 7.57 8.18
C GLN A 36 -10.84 8.91 8.50
N VAL A 37 -10.12 9.49 7.54
CA VAL A 37 -9.39 10.76 7.74
C VAL A 37 -10.35 11.90 8.05
N GLU A 38 -11.45 12.02 7.31
CA GLU A 38 -12.46 13.07 7.54
C GLU A 38 -13.11 12.96 8.92
N VAL A 39 -13.49 11.74 9.32
CA VAL A 39 -14.06 11.48 10.64
C VAL A 39 -13.06 11.79 11.74
N GLU A 40 -11.81 11.36 11.60
CA GLU A 40 -10.76 11.67 12.58
C GLU A 40 -10.44 13.16 12.62
N TRP A 41 -10.44 13.87 11.49
CA TRP A 41 -10.26 15.32 11.46
C TRP A 41 -11.39 16.03 12.20
N PHE A 42 -12.63 15.64 11.94
CA PHE A 42 -13.79 16.18 12.63
C PHE A 42 -13.72 15.94 14.15
N LYS A 43 -13.45 14.71 14.57
CA LYS A 43 -13.21 14.37 16.00
C LYS A 43 -12.06 15.17 16.60
N PHE A 44 -10.98 15.36 15.84
CA PHE A 44 -9.82 16.11 16.28
C PHE A 44 -10.17 17.57 16.55
N LEU A 45 -10.89 18.24 15.64
CA LEU A 45 -11.36 19.61 15.85
C LEU A 45 -12.25 19.71 17.10
N PHE A 46 -13.16 18.77 17.31
CA PHE A 46 -13.99 18.71 18.54
C PHE A 46 -13.18 18.51 19.83
N SER A 47 -11.99 17.92 19.73
CA SER A 47 -11.10 17.70 20.88
C SER A 47 -10.30 18.94 21.28
N LYS A 48 -10.32 20.00 20.47
CA LYS A 48 -9.54 21.22 20.65
C LYS A 48 -10.41 22.35 21.18
N ALA A 49 -10.01 22.89 22.34
CA ALA A 49 -10.73 23.97 23.01
C ALA A 49 -10.78 25.25 22.15
N GLU A 50 -9.79 25.42 21.27
CA GLU A 50 -9.60 26.56 20.39
C GLU A 50 -10.77 26.79 19.41
N PHE A 51 -11.56 25.74 19.09
CA PHE A 51 -12.71 25.86 18.18
C PHE A 51 -14.05 26.12 18.90
N ASN A 52 -14.06 26.15 20.25
CA ASN A 52 -15.27 26.36 21.05
C ASN A 52 -16.45 25.42 20.64
N LEU A 53 -16.13 24.19 20.23
CA LEU A 53 -17.10 23.16 19.89
C LEU A 53 -17.58 22.45 21.18
N PRO A 54 -18.84 21.98 21.23
CA PRO A 54 -19.33 21.26 22.40
C PRO A 54 -18.59 19.94 22.56
N LYS A 55 -18.42 19.48 23.79
CA LYS A 55 -17.76 18.20 24.05
C LYS A 55 -18.59 17.04 23.49
N LEU A 56 -17.95 16.17 22.69
CA LEU A 56 -18.57 14.93 22.22
C LEU A 56 -18.82 13.97 23.38
N GLY A 57 -20.04 13.44 23.45
CA GLY A 57 -20.41 12.35 24.33
C GLY A 57 -19.96 10.99 23.79
N SER A 58 -20.06 9.95 24.61
CA SER A 58 -19.69 8.58 24.20
C SER A 58 -20.53 8.06 23.03
N ALA A 59 -21.80 8.45 22.94
CA ALA A 59 -22.68 8.07 21.84
C ALA A 59 -22.27 8.75 20.52
N ASP A 60 -21.84 10.01 20.57
CA ASP A 60 -21.38 10.75 19.38
C ASP A 60 -20.08 10.15 18.84
N ILE A 61 -19.13 9.88 19.73
CA ILE A 61 -17.86 9.21 19.38
C ILE A 61 -18.15 7.83 18.78
N LYS A 62 -19.02 7.04 19.42
CA LYS A 62 -19.38 5.71 18.92
C LYS A 62 -20.00 5.79 17.52
N LEU A 63 -20.90 6.74 17.27
CA LEU A 63 -21.50 6.91 15.94
C LEU A 63 -20.43 7.21 14.88
N LEU A 64 -19.51 8.13 15.18
CA LEU A 64 -18.41 8.48 14.28
C LEU A 64 -17.47 7.28 14.03
N ASP A 65 -17.12 6.54 15.07
CA ASP A 65 -16.29 5.33 14.95
C ASP A 65 -17.01 4.24 14.14
N ASP A 66 -18.32 4.08 14.32
CA ASP A 66 -19.14 3.10 13.62
C ASP A 66 -19.24 3.41 12.10
N ILE A 67 -19.18 4.68 11.67
CA ILE A 67 -19.15 5.06 10.25
C ILE A 67 -17.92 4.47 9.56
N VAL A 68 -16.77 4.47 10.24
CA VAL A 68 -15.51 3.91 9.71
C VAL A 68 -15.48 2.40 9.86
N ALA A 69 -15.82 1.88 11.04
CA ALA A 69 -15.72 0.46 11.36
C ALA A 69 -16.69 -0.42 10.56
N ASN A 70 -17.89 0.10 10.25
CA ASN A 70 -18.92 -0.62 9.50
C ASN A 70 -18.97 -0.21 8.02
N PHE A 71 -17.96 0.50 7.51
CA PHE A 71 -17.92 0.91 6.11
C PHE A 71 -17.87 -0.31 5.17
N ASP A 72 -18.90 -0.48 4.34
CA ASP A 72 -19.11 -1.65 3.50
C ASP A 72 -19.37 -1.29 2.02
N ASN A 73 -19.64 -2.31 1.19
CA ASN A 73 -19.87 -2.10 -0.23
C ASN A 73 -21.11 -1.23 -0.52
N VAL A 74 -22.11 -1.22 0.35
CA VAL A 74 -23.32 -0.38 0.21
C VAL A 74 -22.94 1.07 0.47
N ALA A 75 -22.17 1.34 1.53
CA ALA A 75 -21.63 2.66 1.82
C ALA A 75 -20.74 3.18 0.68
N ALA A 76 -19.83 2.37 0.16
CA ALA A 76 -18.98 2.76 -0.97
C ALA A 76 -19.80 3.05 -2.23
N ALA A 77 -20.81 2.22 -2.54
CA ALA A 77 -21.72 2.49 -3.66
C ALA A 77 -22.46 3.82 -3.46
N ARG A 78 -22.92 4.12 -2.24
CA ARG A 78 -23.57 5.40 -1.91
C ARG A 78 -22.65 6.59 -2.18
N VAL A 79 -21.37 6.50 -1.82
CA VAL A 79 -20.39 7.55 -2.16
C VAL A 79 -20.28 7.73 -3.67
N LYS A 80 -20.23 6.65 -4.47
CA LYS A 80 -20.17 6.74 -5.94
C LYS A 80 -21.45 7.35 -6.55
N GLU A 81 -22.62 7.11 -5.97
CA GLU A 81 -23.87 7.76 -6.40
C GLU A 81 -23.82 9.28 -6.20
N ILE A 82 -23.31 9.74 -5.05
CA ILE A 82 -23.12 11.16 -4.77
C ILE A 82 -22.06 11.76 -5.72
N GLU A 83 -20.98 11.02 -5.97
CA GLU A 83 -19.94 11.42 -6.93
C GLU A 83 -20.50 11.61 -8.34
N ALA A 84 -21.42 10.76 -8.79
CA ALA A 84 -22.04 10.90 -10.12
C ALA A 84 -22.78 12.24 -10.29
N THR A 85 -23.22 12.86 -9.20
CA THR A 85 -23.85 14.19 -9.21
C THR A 85 -22.82 15.32 -9.08
N THR A 86 -21.84 15.14 -8.20
CA THR A 86 -20.86 16.19 -7.86
C THR A 86 -19.67 16.26 -8.82
N ASN A 87 -19.39 15.18 -9.54
CA ASN A 87 -18.20 14.94 -10.33
C ASN A 87 -16.90 15.20 -9.55
N HIS A 88 -16.92 14.96 -8.23
CA HIS A 88 -15.80 15.18 -7.33
C HIS A 88 -15.84 14.17 -6.16
N ASP A 89 -14.88 13.25 -6.13
CA ASP A 89 -14.85 12.11 -5.20
C ASP A 89 -14.73 12.49 -3.71
N VAL A 90 -13.81 13.39 -3.33
CA VAL A 90 -13.68 13.83 -1.92
C VAL A 90 -14.92 14.60 -1.44
N LYS A 91 -15.54 15.41 -2.32
CA LYS A 91 -16.79 16.09 -1.98
C LYS A 91 -17.94 15.12 -1.75
N ALA A 92 -17.96 14.00 -2.48
CA ALA A 92 -18.92 12.93 -2.26
C ALA A 92 -18.74 12.25 -0.89
N VAL A 93 -17.50 12.08 -0.43
CA VAL A 93 -17.20 11.60 0.93
C VAL A 93 -17.72 12.56 1.99
N GLU A 94 -17.49 13.88 1.83
CA GLU A 94 -18.02 14.89 2.75
C GLU A 94 -19.54 14.80 2.88
N TYR A 95 -20.26 14.71 1.76
CA TYR A 95 -21.72 14.58 1.76
C TYR A 95 -22.19 13.26 2.36
N TYR A 96 -21.52 12.15 2.06
CA TYR A 96 -21.82 10.86 2.68
C TYR A 96 -21.73 10.93 4.21
N ILE A 97 -20.66 11.51 4.77
CA ILE A 97 -20.52 11.65 6.22
C ILE A 97 -21.63 12.55 6.79
N LYS A 98 -21.97 13.64 6.09
CA LYS A 98 -23.11 14.52 6.46
C LYS A 98 -24.44 13.76 6.50
N GLU A 99 -24.67 12.82 5.59
CA GLU A 99 -25.85 11.93 5.62
C GLU A 99 -25.83 11.00 6.84
N GLN A 100 -24.68 10.41 7.17
CA GLN A 100 -24.56 9.46 8.29
C GLN A 100 -24.80 10.08 9.67
N ILE A 101 -24.54 11.39 9.82
CA ILE A 101 -24.72 12.10 11.10
C ILE A 101 -26.04 12.86 11.20
N ALA A 102 -26.91 12.78 10.19
CA ALA A 102 -28.09 13.65 10.07
C ALA A 102 -29.07 13.56 11.26
N ASP A 103 -29.24 12.35 11.81
CA ASP A 103 -30.15 12.10 12.94
C ASP A 103 -29.53 12.47 14.31
N ASN A 104 -28.22 12.73 14.36
CA ASN A 104 -27.56 13.21 15.58
C ASN A 104 -27.58 14.74 15.62
N GLN A 105 -28.42 15.31 16.48
CA GLN A 105 -28.62 16.77 16.56
C GLN A 105 -27.34 17.56 16.81
N LEU A 106 -26.45 17.07 17.69
CA LEU A 106 -25.19 17.75 18.02
C LEU A 106 -24.26 17.74 16.81
N LEU A 107 -23.99 16.57 16.24
CA LEU A 107 -23.09 16.46 15.09
C LEU A 107 -23.64 17.22 13.87
N PHE A 108 -24.95 17.10 13.59
CA PHE A 108 -25.59 17.75 12.45
C PHE A 108 -25.58 19.29 12.56
N ALA A 109 -25.71 19.84 13.78
CA ALA A 109 -25.59 21.29 14.00
C ALA A 109 -24.20 21.82 13.65
N HIS A 110 -23.16 20.98 13.75
CA HIS A 110 -21.77 21.32 13.48
C HIS A 110 -21.21 20.68 12.20
N ARG A 111 -22.08 20.12 11.33
CA ARG A 111 -21.69 19.38 10.12
C ARG A 111 -20.80 20.15 9.13
N GLU A 112 -20.82 21.48 9.14
CA GLU A 112 -19.95 22.31 8.30
C GLU A 112 -18.49 22.35 8.79
N PHE A 113 -18.20 21.71 9.93
CA PHE A 113 -16.82 21.42 10.34
C PHE A 113 -16.26 20.13 9.70
N ILE A 114 -17.09 19.32 9.03
CA ILE A 114 -16.59 18.23 8.17
C ILE A 114 -15.85 18.89 7.00
N HIS A 115 -14.66 18.39 6.66
CA HIS A 115 -13.76 18.99 5.68
C HIS A 115 -13.35 20.45 5.99
N PHE A 116 -13.46 20.90 7.26
CA PHE A 116 -13.15 22.29 7.62
C PHE A 116 -11.72 22.67 7.22
N ALA A 117 -11.63 23.71 6.39
CA ALA A 117 -10.40 24.32 5.86
C ALA A 117 -9.46 23.38 5.07
N CYS A 118 -9.81 22.11 4.92
CA CYS A 118 -9.09 21.14 4.13
C CYS A 118 -9.17 21.46 2.62
N THR A 119 -8.16 20.96 1.89
CA THR A 119 -8.29 20.69 0.47
C THR A 119 -8.44 19.19 0.23
N SER A 120 -8.96 18.78 -0.92
CA SER A 120 -9.10 17.37 -1.30
C SER A 120 -7.80 16.57 -1.13
N GLU A 121 -6.65 17.21 -1.38
CA GLU A 121 -5.35 16.55 -1.18
C GLU A 121 -4.94 16.38 0.27
N ASP A 122 -5.43 17.17 1.21
CA ASP A 122 -5.20 16.89 2.64
C ASP A 122 -5.81 15.54 3.05
N ILE A 123 -6.91 15.15 2.38
CA ILE A 123 -7.58 13.86 2.59
C ILE A 123 -6.92 12.76 1.74
N ASN A 124 -6.61 13.04 0.47
CA ASN A 124 -5.99 12.04 -0.41
C ASN A 124 -4.62 11.60 0.08
N ASN A 125 -3.71 12.54 0.35
CA ASN A 125 -2.33 12.20 0.70
C ASN A 125 -2.25 11.40 2.02
N THR A 126 -3.05 11.77 3.03
CA THR A 126 -3.12 11.06 4.31
C THR A 126 -3.76 9.67 4.11
N SER A 127 -4.78 9.55 3.26
CA SER A 127 -5.38 8.26 2.90
C SER A 127 -4.37 7.33 2.22
N TYR A 128 -3.62 7.83 1.22
CA TYR A 128 -2.58 7.04 0.56
C TYR A 128 -1.45 6.63 1.52
N ALA A 129 -1.04 7.52 2.42
CA ALA A 129 -0.05 7.19 3.44
C ALA A 129 -0.55 6.08 4.39
N LEU A 130 -1.82 6.13 4.84
CA LEU A 130 -2.44 5.07 5.64
C LEU A 130 -2.53 3.75 4.86
N MET A 131 -2.93 3.80 3.58
CA MET A 131 -3.00 2.61 2.71
C MET A 131 -1.62 1.95 2.54
N LEU A 132 -0.60 2.74 2.23
CA LEU A 132 0.77 2.26 2.05
C LEU A 132 1.37 1.72 3.34
N LYS A 133 1.09 2.37 4.48
CA LYS A 133 1.50 1.87 5.79
C LYS A 133 0.82 0.54 6.11
N ALA A 134 -0.51 0.47 5.98
CA ALA A 134 -1.28 -0.73 6.25
C ALA A 134 -0.80 -1.91 5.40
N ILE A 135 -0.59 -1.71 4.10
CA ILE A 135 -0.14 -2.80 3.23
C ILE A 135 1.30 -3.22 3.51
N THR A 136 2.17 -2.27 3.85
CA THR A 136 3.56 -2.57 4.19
C THR A 136 3.63 -3.40 5.47
N GLU A 137 2.92 -2.99 6.53
CA GLU A 137 2.96 -3.63 7.84
C GLU A 137 2.21 -4.96 7.88
N GLN A 138 1.05 -5.05 7.23
CA GLN A 138 0.15 -6.19 7.37
C GLN A 138 0.33 -7.26 6.31
N VAL A 139 0.93 -6.92 5.15
CA VAL A 139 1.07 -7.85 4.01
C VAL A 139 2.53 -8.01 3.60
N LEU A 140 3.22 -6.93 3.25
CA LEU A 140 4.55 -7.02 2.64
C LEU A 140 5.63 -7.47 3.63
N LEU A 141 5.71 -6.85 4.81
CA LEU A 141 6.69 -7.23 5.84
C LEU A 141 6.52 -8.70 6.28
N PRO A 142 5.31 -9.20 6.61
CA PRO A 142 5.11 -10.61 6.94
C PRO A 142 5.50 -11.58 5.83
N GLN A 143 5.11 -11.31 4.57
CA GLN A 143 5.38 -12.23 3.46
C GLN A 143 6.87 -12.27 3.10
N VAL A 144 7.52 -11.11 2.96
CA VAL A 144 8.97 -11.05 2.69
C VAL A 144 9.77 -11.61 3.87
N GLY A 145 9.31 -11.36 5.10
CA GLY A 145 9.85 -11.95 6.32
C GLY A 145 9.80 -13.48 6.29
N ALA A 146 8.64 -14.06 5.98
CA ALA A 146 8.45 -15.52 5.91
C ALA A 146 9.36 -16.18 4.86
N ILE A 147 9.51 -15.57 3.68
CA ILE A 147 10.46 -16.06 2.66
C ILE A 147 11.90 -15.99 3.18
N THR A 148 12.27 -14.87 3.82
CA THR A 148 13.62 -14.67 4.36
C THR A 148 13.95 -15.70 5.45
N GLU A 149 12.99 -15.98 6.34
CA GLU A 149 13.11 -17.01 7.37
C GLU A 149 13.22 -18.41 6.74
N LYS A 150 12.40 -18.69 5.72
CA LYS A 150 12.44 -19.98 5.01
C LYS A 150 13.79 -20.22 4.35
N LEU A 151 14.34 -19.21 3.67
CA LEU A 151 15.67 -19.27 3.05
C LEU A 151 16.75 -19.43 4.12
N THR A 152 16.63 -18.76 5.26
CA THR A 152 17.57 -18.91 6.39
C THR A 152 17.52 -20.32 6.97
N ALA A 153 16.34 -20.92 7.11
CA ALA A 153 16.18 -22.29 7.56
C ALA A 153 16.80 -23.29 6.56
N GLN A 154 16.53 -23.13 5.27
CA GLN A 154 17.13 -23.96 4.22
C GLN A 154 18.65 -23.79 4.12
N ALA A 155 19.13 -22.57 4.33
CA ALA A 155 20.57 -22.29 4.38
C ALA A 155 21.27 -23.07 5.51
N ASN A 156 20.60 -23.21 6.66
CA ASN A 156 21.07 -24.03 7.77
C ASN A 156 20.97 -25.53 7.47
N GLU A 157 19.83 -25.98 6.92
CA GLU A 157 19.59 -27.39 6.57
C GLU A 157 20.62 -27.90 5.55
N TYR A 158 20.96 -27.07 4.56
CA TYR A 158 21.87 -27.44 3.47
C TYR A 158 23.31 -26.95 3.68
N ARG A 159 23.66 -26.54 4.91
CA ARG A 159 24.95 -25.91 5.24
C ARG A 159 26.16 -26.71 4.77
N ASP A 160 26.13 -28.03 4.94
CA ASP A 160 27.25 -28.92 4.67
C ASP A 160 27.13 -29.67 3.33
N ILE A 161 26.09 -29.36 2.52
CA ILE A 161 25.89 -30.00 1.21
C ILE A 161 26.82 -29.34 0.20
N ALA A 162 27.95 -29.99 -0.10
CA ALA A 162 28.90 -29.55 -1.10
C ALA A 162 28.23 -29.42 -2.48
N MET A 163 28.54 -28.33 -3.18
CA MET A 163 27.99 -28.01 -4.49
C MET A 163 29.11 -27.53 -5.41
N MET A 164 29.14 -28.07 -6.64
CA MET A 164 29.99 -27.52 -7.70
C MET A 164 29.43 -26.17 -8.15
N CYS A 165 30.15 -25.09 -7.88
CA CYS A 165 29.79 -23.75 -8.32
C CYS A 165 29.95 -23.59 -9.83
N ARG A 166 29.28 -22.57 -10.36
CA ARG A 166 29.42 -22.16 -11.74
C ARG A 166 29.69 -20.66 -11.83
N THR A 167 30.74 -20.28 -12.54
CA THR A 167 31.05 -18.89 -12.89
C THR A 167 31.11 -18.79 -14.41
N HIS A 168 30.42 -17.83 -15.02
CA HIS A 168 30.17 -17.82 -16.48
C HIS A 168 29.53 -19.12 -17.00
N GLY A 169 28.76 -19.81 -16.15
CA GLY A 169 28.19 -21.12 -16.44
C GLY A 169 29.17 -22.30 -16.41
N GLN A 170 30.47 -22.05 -16.21
CA GLN A 170 31.52 -23.08 -16.21
C GLN A 170 31.81 -23.60 -14.79
N PRO A 171 32.19 -24.89 -14.62
CA PRO A 171 32.60 -25.43 -13.32
C PRO A 171 33.66 -24.57 -12.62
N ALA A 172 33.44 -24.30 -11.33
CA ALA A 172 34.32 -23.47 -10.50
C ALA A 172 34.57 -24.12 -9.13
N THR A 173 35.41 -23.48 -8.31
CA THR A 173 35.70 -23.90 -6.92
C THR A 173 34.41 -24.21 -6.16
N PRO A 174 34.32 -25.37 -5.47
CA PRO A 174 33.12 -25.74 -4.73
C PRO A 174 32.71 -24.75 -3.64
N SER A 175 31.41 -24.75 -3.34
CA SER A 175 30.77 -24.08 -2.20
C SER A 175 29.82 -25.07 -1.51
N THR A 176 28.88 -24.58 -0.70
CA THR A 176 27.75 -25.38 -0.21
C THR A 176 26.42 -24.77 -0.63
N MET A 177 25.42 -25.61 -0.87
CA MET A 177 24.06 -25.15 -1.21
C MET A 177 23.50 -24.21 -0.14
N GLY A 178 23.75 -24.54 1.14
CA GLY A 178 23.33 -23.70 2.25
C GLY A 178 23.93 -22.30 2.22
N LYS A 179 25.23 -22.17 1.89
CA LYS A 179 25.85 -20.85 1.75
C LYS A 179 25.20 -20.04 0.62
N GLU A 180 24.85 -20.64 -0.52
CA GLU A 180 24.22 -19.89 -1.61
C GLU A 180 22.83 -19.36 -1.22
N PHE A 181 22.05 -20.11 -0.44
CA PHE A 181 20.82 -19.57 0.16
C PHE A 181 21.08 -18.45 1.16
N TYR A 182 22.15 -18.53 1.96
CA TYR A 182 22.53 -17.47 2.88
C TYR A 182 22.85 -16.15 2.17
N ASN A 183 23.48 -16.20 0.99
CA ASN A 183 23.74 -14.99 0.20
C ASN A 183 22.43 -14.25 -0.12
N VAL A 184 21.38 -14.98 -0.49
CA VAL A 184 20.06 -14.40 -0.80
C VAL A 184 19.36 -13.91 0.47
N ALA A 185 19.31 -14.74 1.51
CA ALA A 185 18.69 -14.37 2.78
C ALA A 185 19.31 -13.10 3.37
N TYR A 186 20.64 -12.96 3.33
CA TYR A 186 21.34 -11.76 3.80
C TYR A 186 20.98 -10.52 2.98
N ARG A 187 20.87 -10.64 1.65
CA ARG A 187 20.43 -9.53 0.78
C ARG A 187 19.01 -9.08 1.11
N LEU A 188 18.10 -10.01 1.39
CA LEU A 188 16.71 -9.73 1.78
C LEU A 188 16.62 -9.09 3.17
N GLN A 189 17.37 -9.59 4.16
CA GLN A 189 17.45 -9.00 5.51
C GLN A 189 17.84 -7.51 5.45
N ARG A 190 18.78 -7.14 4.57
CA ARG A 190 19.15 -5.73 4.36
C ARG A 190 18.02 -4.89 3.79
N GLN A 191 17.17 -5.44 2.92
CA GLN A 191 16.02 -4.69 2.39
C GLN A 191 14.89 -4.62 3.40
N LEU A 192 14.61 -5.71 4.13
CA LEU A 192 13.64 -5.72 5.24
C LEU A 192 13.99 -4.66 6.30
N ALA A 193 15.26 -4.57 6.70
CA ALA A 193 15.69 -3.56 7.68
C ALA A 193 15.48 -2.11 7.21
N GLN A 194 15.50 -1.86 5.89
CA GLN A 194 15.13 -0.57 5.31
C GLN A 194 13.61 -0.41 5.28
N LEU A 195 12.87 -1.41 4.82
CA LEU A 195 11.41 -1.39 4.73
C LEU A 195 10.74 -1.17 6.09
N THR A 196 11.26 -1.80 7.15
CA THR A 196 10.80 -1.60 8.55
C THR A 196 10.99 -0.16 9.04
N LYS A 197 11.94 0.58 8.47
CA LYS A 197 12.22 1.97 8.82
C LYS A 197 11.55 2.96 7.87
N GLN A 198 10.68 2.50 6.97
CA GLN A 198 10.00 3.37 6.03
C GLN A 198 9.17 4.41 6.77
N GLU A 199 9.42 5.68 6.47
CA GLU A 199 8.56 6.78 6.90
C GLU A 199 7.40 6.93 5.92
N PHE A 200 6.17 7.03 6.44
CA PHE A 200 4.97 7.28 5.66
C PHE A 200 4.56 8.73 5.88
N LEU A 201 5.01 9.61 4.99
CA LEU A 201 4.80 11.04 5.16
C LEU A 201 3.39 11.47 4.75
N ALA A 202 2.85 12.44 5.50
CA ALA A 202 1.59 13.07 5.19
C ALA A 202 1.55 14.53 5.65
N LYS A 203 0.66 15.29 5.00
CA LYS A 203 0.43 16.72 5.24
C LYS A 203 -1.06 17.01 5.43
N ILE A 204 -1.36 18.10 6.12
CA ILE A 204 -2.71 18.70 6.20
C ILE A 204 -2.56 20.21 6.36
N ASN A 205 -2.47 20.93 5.25
CA ASN A 205 -2.08 22.35 5.24
C ASN A 205 -2.84 23.18 4.20
N GLY A 206 -3.96 22.66 3.71
CA GLY A 206 -4.92 23.38 2.89
C GLY A 206 -4.48 23.53 1.43
N ALA A 207 -5.15 24.45 0.74
CA ALA A 207 -5.17 24.53 -0.71
C ALA A 207 -3.79 24.60 -1.40
N VAL A 208 -2.79 25.26 -0.80
CA VAL A 208 -1.46 25.44 -1.41
C VAL A 208 -0.30 25.31 -0.41
N GLY A 209 -0.54 24.65 0.72
CA GLY A 209 0.52 24.37 1.69
C GLY A 209 0.73 25.40 2.81
N ASN A 210 -0.11 26.43 2.90
CA ASN A 210 0.13 27.60 3.78
C ASN A 210 -1.00 27.91 4.77
N TYR A 211 -1.92 26.97 5.01
CA TYR A 211 -3.00 27.13 5.99
C TYR A 211 -3.92 28.34 5.73
N ASN A 212 -4.04 28.86 4.50
CA ASN A 212 -4.73 30.13 4.23
C ASN A 212 -6.17 30.19 4.76
N ALA A 213 -7.00 29.18 4.43
CA ALA A 213 -8.38 29.12 4.90
C ALA A 213 -8.47 28.98 6.43
N HIS A 214 -7.54 28.23 7.01
CA HIS A 214 -7.43 28.00 8.43
C HIS A 214 -7.13 29.30 9.20
N LEU A 215 -6.12 30.04 8.74
CA LEU A 215 -5.67 31.31 9.33
C LEU A 215 -6.68 32.45 9.16
N VAL A 216 -7.47 32.45 8.09
CA VAL A 216 -8.56 33.41 7.92
C VAL A 216 -9.66 33.18 8.96
N ALA A 217 -10.01 31.93 9.25
CA ALA A 217 -11.05 31.59 10.20
C ALA A 217 -10.58 31.68 11.67
N TYR A 218 -9.35 31.21 11.94
CA TYR A 218 -8.76 31.18 13.27
C TYR A 218 -7.29 31.62 13.21
N PRO A 219 -7.01 32.94 13.22
CA PRO A 219 -5.66 33.49 13.03
C PRO A 219 -4.72 33.23 14.22
N GLU A 220 -5.26 33.08 15.43
CA GLU A 220 -4.49 32.89 16.66
C GLU A 220 -4.05 31.43 16.89
N ILE A 221 -4.57 30.49 16.09
CA ILE A 221 -4.24 29.06 16.21
C ILE A 221 -2.91 28.78 15.50
N LYS A 222 -2.03 28.05 16.18
CA LYS A 222 -0.78 27.50 15.61
C LYS A 222 -1.08 26.26 14.77
N TRP A 223 -1.54 26.49 13.55
CA TRP A 223 -2.02 25.45 12.64
C TRP A 223 -0.95 24.42 12.24
N ASP A 224 0.32 24.83 12.16
CA ASP A 224 1.45 23.93 11.94
C ASP A 224 1.55 22.86 13.05
N LYS A 225 1.35 23.26 14.30
CA LYS A 225 1.40 22.35 15.46
C LYS A 225 0.18 21.44 15.54
N LEU A 226 -1.01 21.96 15.24
CA LEU A 226 -2.22 21.13 15.17
C LEU A 226 -2.15 20.11 14.02
N ALA A 227 -1.62 20.51 12.87
CA ALA A 227 -1.41 19.61 11.74
C ALA A 227 -0.40 18.50 12.08
N GLU A 228 0.74 18.86 12.68
CA GLU A 228 1.74 17.91 13.18
C GLU A 228 1.11 16.93 14.18
N GLU A 229 0.35 17.42 15.15
CA GLU A 229 -0.32 16.59 16.15
C GLU A 229 -1.35 15.65 15.52
N PHE A 230 -2.17 16.14 14.59
CA PHE A 230 -3.14 15.32 13.89
C PHE A 230 -2.47 14.18 13.11
N VAL A 231 -1.48 14.52 12.29
CA VAL A 231 -0.77 13.54 11.46
C VAL A 231 -0.02 12.51 12.32
N THR A 232 0.69 12.95 13.36
CA THR A 232 1.54 12.06 14.17
C THR A 232 0.77 11.30 15.24
N GLN A 233 -0.14 11.95 15.97
CA GLN A 233 -0.78 11.36 17.15
C GLN A 233 -2.15 10.74 16.84
N LYS A 234 -2.89 11.27 15.85
CA LYS A 234 -4.18 10.68 15.45
C LYS A 234 -4.04 9.67 14.33
N LEU A 235 -3.27 9.98 13.30
CA LEU A 235 -3.10 9.07 12.15
C LEU A 235 -1.88 8.13 12.29
N GLY A 236 -0.93 8.42 13.18
CA GLY A 236 0.26 7.59 13.34
C GLY A 236 1.18 7.61 12.12
N LEU A 237 1.22 8.73 11.41
CA LEU A 237 2.02 8.98 10.20
C LEU A 237 3.17 9.95 10.50
N THR A 238 4.09 10.11 9.55
CA THR A 238 5.20 11.07 9.67
C THR A 238 4.74 12.42 9.09
N PHE A 239 4.96 13.52 9.82
CA PHE A 239 4.51 14.84 9.37
C PHE A 239 5.45 15.45 8.33
N ASN A 240 4.90 15.89 7.20
CA ASN A 240 5.62 16.70 6.22
C ASN A 240 5.20 18.19 6.33
N PRO A 241 6.06 19.06 6.91
CA PRO A 241 5.73 20.45 7.15
C PRO A 241 5.76 21.34 5.90
N PHE A 242 6.46 20.93 4.84
CA PHE A 242 6.69 21.76 3.66
C PHE A 242 6.22 21.07 2.40
N THR A 243 5.03 21.44 1.95
CA THR A 243 4.43 20.89 0.75
C THR A 243 3.80 21.99 -0.08
N THR A 244 3.50 21.67 -1.34
CA THR A 244 2.57 22.46 -2.13
C THR A 244 1.14 22.03 -1.78
N GLN A 245 0.25 21.99 -2.77
CA GLN A 245 -1.07 21.43 -2.59
C GLN A 245 -1.05 19.89 -2.43
N ILE A 246 -0.04 19.20 -2.97
CA ILE A 246 0.18 17.76 -2.82
C ILE A 246 1.33 17.49 -1.85
N GLU A 247 1.33 16.31 -1.23
CA GLU A 247 2.57 15.74 -0.68
C GLU A 247 3.52 15.40 -1.85
N PRO A 248 4.84 15.64 -1.77
CA PRO A 248 5.75 15.53 -2.91
C PRO A 248 6.04 14.09 -3.39
N HIS A 249 5.56 13.06 -2.71
CA HIS A 249 5.65 11.65 -3.10
C HIS A 249 7.06 11.05 -3.07
N ASP A 250 8.05 11.76 -2.51
CA ASP A 250 9.42 11.28 -2.39
C ASP A 250 9.50 9.99 -1.54
N TYR A 251 8.79 9.94 -0.42
CA TYR A 251 8.75 8.74 0.42
C TYR A 251 8.08 7.55 -0.28
N GLN A 252 7.13 7.82 -1.18
CA GLN A 252 6.52 6.78 -1.98
C GLN A 252 7.55 6.20 -2.96
N ALA A 253 8.34 7.07 -3.61
CA ALA A 253 9.44 6.63 -4.46
C ALA A 253 10.48 5.80 -3.69
N GLU A 254 10.85 6.23 -2.48
CA GLU A 254 11.76 5.48 -1.60
C GLU A 254 11.22 4.08 -1.27
N LEU A 255 9.94 3.99 -0.91
CA LEU A 255 9.25 2.72 -0.66
C LEU A 255 9.26 1.85 -1.91
N TYR A 256 8.80 2.37 -3.05
CA TYR A 256 8.72 1.60 -4.29
C TYR A 256 10.08 1.11 -4.76
N ASP A 257 11.13 1.91 -4.62
CA ASP A 257 12.49 1.49 -4.93
C ASP A 257 13.02 0.42 -3.97
N ASN A 258 12.64 0.48 -2.68
CA ASN A 258 12.94 -0.62 -1.75
C ASN A 258 12.26 -1.92 -2.19
N LEU A 259 10.96 -1.87 -2.52
CA LEU A 259 10.21 -3.02 -3.02
C LEU A 259 10.81 -3.57 -4.32
N ARG A 260 11.24 -2.70 -5.25
CA ARG A 260 11.94 -3.11 -6.47
C ARG A 260 13.24 -3.85 -6.19
N ARG A 261 14.02 -3.38 -5.21
CA ARG A 261 15.26 -4.07 -4.78
C ARG A 261 14.97 -5.45 -4.19
N ILE A 262 13.89 -5.60 -3.43
CA ILE A 262 13.42 -6.91 -2.95
C ILE A 262 13.08 -7.83 -4.13
N ASN A 263 12.25 -7.35 -5.05
CA ASN A 263 11.84 -8.10 -6.24
C ASN A 263 13.03 -8.53 -7.11
N ILE A 264 14.03 -7.67 -7.30
CA ILE A 264 15.26 -8.01 -8.05
C ILE A 264 16.02 -9.17 -7.39
N ILE A 265 16.11 -9.19 -6.05
CA ILE A 265 16.72 -10.30 -5.32
C ILE A 265 15.93 -11.60 -5.50
N LEU A 266 14.60 -11.52 -5.50
CA LEU A 266 13.74 -12.69 -5.67
C LEU A 266 13.69 -13.19 -7.13
N ILE A 267 13.79 -12.31 -8.12
CA ILE A 267 13.99 -12.70 -9.53
C ILE A 267 15.30 -13.49 -9.68
N ASP A 268 16.39 -12.99 -9.10
CA ASP A 268 17.69 -13.65 -9.11
C ASP A 268 17.62 -15.05 -8.47
N LEU A 269 16.95 -15.15 -7.32
CA LEU A 269 16.67 -16.43 -6.67
C LEU A 269 15.83 -17.38 -7.55
N SER A 270 14.75 -16.90 -8.17
CA SER A 270 13.90 -17.72 -9.05
C SER A 270 14.68 -18.30 -10.22
N ARG A 271 15.58 -17.51 -10.82
CA ARG A 271 16.46 -17.94 -11.92
C ARG A 271 17.46 -18.99 -11.47
N ASP A 272 18.10 -18.78 -10.32
CA ASP A 272 19.04 -19.75 -9.76
C ASP A 272 18.35 -21.06 -9.40
N LEU A 273 17.17 -21.01 -8.77
CA LEU A 273 16.38 -22.20 -8.43
C LEU A 273 15.91 -22.95 -9.68
N TRP A 274 15.48 -22.24 -10.72
CA TRP A 274 15.19 -22.83 -12.02
C TRP A 274 16.41 -23.57 -12.57
N GLY A 275 17.60 -22.95 -12.49
CA GLY A 275 18.87 -23.57 -12.91
C GLY A 275 19.25 -24.80 -12.09
N TYR A 276 19.11 -24.74 -10.77
CA TYR A 276 19.38 -25.88 -9.88
C TYR A 276 18.42 -27.04 -10.13
N ILE A 277 17.14 -26.78 -10.44
CA ILE A 277 16.17 -27.81 -10.82
C ILE A 277 16.54 -28.42 -12.18
N SER A 278 16.93 -27.60 -13.16
CA SER A 278 17.39 -28.05 -14.48
C SER A 278 18.64 -28.95 -14.39
N LEU A 279 19.57 -28.62 -13.49
CA LEU A 279 20.74 -29.44 -13.17
C LEU A 279 20.43 -30.63 -12.24
N ASN A 280 19.17 -30.82 -11.87
CA ASN A 280 18.70 -31.90 -11.00
C ASN A 280 19.34 -31.89 -9.60
N TYR A 281 19.76 -30.71 -9.12
CA TYR A 281 20.18 -30.50 -7.72
C TYR A 281 18.97 -30.54 -6.78
N PHE A 282 17.80 -30.13 -7.27
CA PHE A 282 16.53 -30.27 -6.59
C PHE A 282 15.55 -31.11 -7.40
N LYS A 283 14.76 -31.92 -6.69
CA LYS A 283 13.58 -32.58 -7.23
C LYS A 283 12.32 -31.90 -6.70
N GLN A 284 11.31 -31.83 -7.54
CA GLN A 284 10.03 -31.22 -7.19
C GLN A 284 9.08 -32.27 -6.61
N LYS A 285 8.36 -31.91 -5.54
CA LYS A 285 7.30 -32.77 -4.99
C LYS A 285 6.08 -32.65 -5.90
N VAL A 286 5.56 -33.78 -6.37
CA VAL A 286 4.38 -33.83 -7.26
C VAL A 286 3.13 -34.05 -6.42
N LYS A 287 2.05 -33.29 -6.66
CA LYS A 287 0.73 -33.61 -6.10
C LYS A 287 0.00 -34.57 -7.04
N ALA A 288 -0.66 -35.58 -6.48
CA ALA A 288 -1.42 -36.53 -7.28
C ALA A 288 -2.51 -35.80 -8.10
N GLY A 289 -2.55 -36.04 -9.40
CA GLY A 289 -3.50 -35.42 -10.33
C GLY A 289 -3.00 -34.18 -11.07
N GLU A 290 -1.84 -33.61 -10.70
CA GLU A 290 -1.23 -32.52 -11.47
C GLU A 290 -0.59 -33.06 -12.76
N VAL A 291 -0.92 -32.43 -13.88
CA VAL A 291 -0.36 -32.76 -15.20
C VAL A 291 0.71 -31.73 -15.54
N GLY A 292 1.99 -32.13 -15.51
CA GLY A 292 3.10 -31.21 -15.78
C GLY A 292 3.34 -30.92 -17.26
N SER A 293 2.78 -31.71 -18.19
CA SER A 293 2.75 -31.42 -19.62
C SER A 293 1.59 -32.15 -20.30
N SER A 294 0.92 -31.48 -21.24
CA SER A 294 -0.17 -32.07 -22.03
C SER A 294 0.27 -33.23 -22.93
N THR A 295 1.57 -33.34 -23.24
CA THR A 295 2.12 -34.36 -24.16
C THR A 295 3.20 -35.23 -23.55
N MET A 296 3.74 -34.86 -22.39
CA MET A 296 4.86 -35.55 -21.74
C MET A 296 4.52 -35.92 -20.30
N PRO A 297 3.96 -37.12 -20.04
CA PRO A 297 3.43 -37.49 -18.72
C PRO A 297 4.49 -37.60 -17.61
N HIS A 298 5.77 -37.63 -17.96
CA HIS A 298 6.88 -37.68 -17.00
C HIS A 298 7.44 -36.30 -16.61
N LYS A 299 6.98 -35.21 -17.27
CA LYS A 299 7.57 -33.87 -17.11
C LYS A 299 7.00 -33.16 -15.88
N VAL A 300 7.87 -32.66 -15.02
CA VAL A 300 7.54 -31.81 -13.86
C VAL A 300 8.34 -30.52 -13.99
N ASN A 301 7.66 -29.36 -14.05
CA ASN A 301 8.26 -28.06 -14.38
C ASN A 301 8.24 -27.11 -13.19
N PRO A 302 9.26 -26.26 -13.01
CA PRO A 302 9.35 -25.24 -11.96
C PRO A 302 8.42 -24.05 -12.21
N ILE A 303 7.14 -24.30 -12.52
CA ILE A 303 6.18 -23.27 -12.97
C ILE A 303 5.92 -22.19 -11.92
N ASP A 304 6.07 -22.51 -10.63
CA ASP A 304 5.87 -21.56 -9.55
C ASP A 304 6.97 -20.48 -9.57
N PHE A 305 8.24 -20.88 -9.77
CA PHE A 305 9.35 -19.94 -9.88
C PHE A 305 9.30 -19.13 -11.17
N GLU A 306 8.88 -19.75 -12.28
CA GLU A 306 8.66 -19.06 -13.56
C GLU A 306 7.53 -18.03 -13.46
N ASN A 307 6.46 -18.36 -12.75
CA ASN A 307 5.35 -17.43 -12.49
C ASN A 307 5.79 -16.26 -11.60
N ALA A 308 6.52 -16.54 -10.52
CA ALA A 308 7.05 -15.52 -9.63
C ALA A 308 8.00 -14.57 -10.38
N GLU A 309 8.94 -15.09 -11.17
CA GLU A 309 9.88 -14.28 -11.98
C GLU A 309 9.12 -13.28 -12.89
N GLY A 310 8.13 -13.76 -13.63
CA GLY A 310 7.35 -12.91 -14.54
C GLY A 310 6.59 -11.80 -13.79
N ASN A 311 5.96 -12.14 -12.67
CA ASN A 311 5.18 -11.19 -11.89
C ASN A 311 6.05 -10.17 -11.14
N PHE A 312 7.22 -10.56 -10.61
CA PHE A 312 8.18 -9.58 -10.06
C PHE A 312 8.66 -8.57 -11.13
N GLY A 313 8.83 -9.02 -12.38
CA GLY A 313 9.17 -8.15 -13.51
C GLY A 313 8.06 -7.12 -13.82
N LEU A 314 6.80 -7.56 -13.85
CA LEU A 314 5.64 -6.67 -14.00
C LEU A 314 5.52 -5.69 -12.84
N ALA A 315 5.65 -6.18 -11.61
CA ALA A 315 5.65 -5.36 -10.40
C ALA A 315 6.70 -4.23 -10.51
N ASN A 316 7.94 -4.57 -10.86
CA ASN A 316 9.02 -3.60 -10.98
C ASN A 316 8.81 -2.56 -12.07
N SER A 317 8.11 -2.91 -13.14
CA SER A 317 7.80 -1.98 -14.24
C SER A 317 6.80 -0.91 -13.77
N VAL A 318 5.76 -1.33 -13.06
CA VAL A 318 4.75 -0.40 -12.51
C VAL A 318 5.34 0.43 -11.37
N LEU A 319 6.00 -0.22 -10.40
CA LEU A 319 6.63 0.45 -9.26
C LEU A 319 7.71 1.45 -9.69
N GLY A 320 8.49 1.12 -10.74
CA GLY A 320 9.49 2.03 -11.29
C GLY A 320 8.84 3.28 -11.89
N HIS A 321 7.77 3.12 -12.67
CA HIS A 321 7.02 4.25 -13.22
C HIS A 321 6.43 5.14 -12.11
N LEU A 322 5.84 4.53 -11.06
CA LEU A 322 5.29 5.27 -9.92
C LEU A 322 6.37 6.11 -9.23
N ALA A 323 7.52 5.50 -8.92
CA ALA A 323 8.63 6.18 -8.26
C ALA A 323 9.18 7.36 -9.08
N GLU A 324 9.31 7.19 -10.40
CA GLU A 324 9.89 8.20 -11.28
C GLU A 324 8.90 9.33 -11.60
N LYS A 325 7.60 9.04 -11.72
CA LYS A 325 6.60 9.99 -12.22
C LYS A 325 5.89 10.77 -11.12
N LEU A 326 5.66 10.18 -9.95
CA LEU A 326 4.85 10.83 -8.90
C LEU A 326 5.49 12.11 -8.36
N PRO A 327 6.80 12.18 -8.06
CA PRO A 327 7.41 13.40 -7.51
C PRO A 327 7.46 14.60 -8.46
N LEU A 328 7.07 14.42 -9.73
CA LEU A 328 7.08 15.45 -10.75
C LEU A 328 5.67 16.01 -10.96
N SER A 329 5.44 17.23 -10.48
CA SER A 329 4.17 17.95 -10.62
C SER A 329 4.42 19.42 -10.99
N ARG A 330 3.67 19.95 -11.96
CA ARG A 330 3.86 21.33 -12.45
C ARG A 330 3.37 22.35 -11.43
N TRP A 331 4.20 23.35 -11.11
CA TRP A 331 3.91 24.42 -10.15
C TRP A 331 3.45 23.86 -8.79
N GLN A 332 2.38 24.40 -8.19
CA GLN A 332 1.86 23.93 -6.91
C GLN A 332 1.16 22.56 -7.01
N ARG A 333 0.70 22.17 -8.21
CA ARG A 333 0.50 20.79 -8.68
C ARG A 333 -0.19 20.78 -10.05
N ASP A 334 -0.05 19.68 -10.77
CA ASP A 334 -1.04 19.20 -11.74
C ASP A 334 -1.73 17.92 -11.22
N LEU A 335 -2.76 17.43 -11.90
CA LEU A 335 -3.60 16.31 -11.43
C LEU A 335 -3.21 14.94 -12.04
N THR A 336 -2.04 14.85 -12.69
CA THR A 336 -1.63 13.61 -13.37
C THR A 336 -1.29 12.49 -12.38
N ASP A 337 -0.91 12.85 -11.16
CA ASP A 337 -0.67 11.93 -10.04
C ASP A 337 -1.95 11.20 -9.60
N SER A 338 -3.11 11.87 -9.61
CA SER A 338 -4.38 11.31 -9.09
C SER A 338 -4.77 9.99 -9.78
N THR A 339 -4.69 9.92 -11.11
CA THR A 339 -4.99 8.67 -11.83
C THR A 339 -3.87 7.64 -11.69
N VAL A 340 -2.62 8.10 -11.54
CA VAL A 340 -1.45 7.24 -11.41
C VAL A 340 -1.42 6.54 -10.06
N GLN A 341 -1.74 7.24 -8.96
CA GLN A 341 -1.80 6.67 -7.61
C GLN A 341 -2.89 5.58 -7.48
N ARG A 342 -3.94 5.58 -8.33
CA ARG A 342 -4.91 4.46 -8.38
C ARG A 342 -4.30 3.14 -8.88
N ASN A 343 -3.06 3.15 -9.37
CA ASN A 343 -2.34 1.97 -9.85
C ASN A 343 -1.31 1.43 -8.84
N ILE A 344 -1.23 1.99 -7.62
CA ILE A 344 -0.37 1.46 -6.54
C ILE A 344 -0.68 -0.03 -6.28
N GLY A 345 -1.97 -0.37 -6.23
CA GLY A 345 -2.42 -1.75 -6.04
C GLY A 345 -2.04 -2.71 -7.18
N VAL A 346 -1.79 -2.19 -8.39
CA VAL A 346 -1.34 -3.02 -9.53
C VAL A 346 0.11 -3.46 -9.33
N GLY A 347 1.01 -2.51 -9.00
CA GLY A 347 2.41 -2.82 -8.75
C GLY A 347 2.59 -3.75 -7.54
N ILE A 348 1.92 -3.45 -6.44
CA ILE A 348 1.93 -4.27 -5.23
C ILE A 348 1.23 -5.62 -5.47
N GLY A 349 0.15 -5.65 -6.25
CA GLY A 349 -0.59 -6.88 -6.56
C GLY A 349 0.25 -7.91 -7.30
N TYR A 350 1.05 -7.49 -8.28
CA TYR A 350 1.99 -8.38 -8.94
C TYR A 350 3.10 -8.87 -8.00
N MET A 351 3.58 -8.03 -7.08
CA MET A 351 4.56 -8.45 -6.07
C MET A 351 3.97 -9.49 -5.13
N VAL A 352 2.78 -9.25 -4.58
CA VAL A 352 2.10 -10.16 -3.64
C VAL A 352 1.70 -11.48 -4.29
N LEU A 353 1.38 -11.48 -5.60
CA LEU A 353 1.16 -12.73 -6.33
C LEU A 353 2.44 -13.57 -6.46
N ALA A 354 3.60 -12.93 -6.49
CA ALA A 354 4.89 -13.58 -6.69
C ALA A 354 5.58 -14.03 -5.37
N LEU A 355 5.24 -13.39 -4.25
CA LEU A 355 5.65 -13.78 -2.89
C LEU A 355 4.88 -15.04 -2.45
#